data_AF-F5XJJ5-F1
#
_entry.id   AF-F5XJJ5-F1
#
_cell.length_a   1.000
_cell.length_b   1.000
_cell.length_c   1.000
_cell.angle_alpha   90.00
_cell.angle_beta   90.00
_cell.angle_gamma   90.00
#
_symmetry.space_group_name_H-M   'P 1'
#
loop_
_entity.id
_entity.type
_entity.pdbx_description
1 polymer ?
#
loop_
_entity_poly.entity_id
_entity_poly.type
_entity_poly.pdbx_seq_one_letter_code
_entity_poly.pdbx_strand_id
1 'polypeptide(L)'
;MGTGEELDRTAVRKRLKPEVSGVVLEAMDQGWRVKALGHGVKLFCPCVQPDHGTFSVSGTPKSPTNEARRVRKMLSRCPKFGS
;
A
#
# COMPACT_ATOMS: atom_id res chain seq x y z
N MET A 1 -5.43 -5.59 17.76
CA MET A 1 -4.27 -4.87 17.20
C MET A 1 -3.80 -5.66 15.98
N GLY A 2 -3.64 -5.04 14.80
CA GLY A 2 -3.28 -5.79 13.59
C GLY A 2 -1.87 -6.39 13.73
N THR A 3 -1.75 -7.70 13.52
CA THR A 3 -0.60 -8.56 13.89
C THR A 3 0.70 -8.32 13.11
N GLY A 4 0.80 -7.28 12.28
CA GLY A 4 2.00 -7.05 11.45
C GLY A 4 2.25 -8.14 10.41
N GLU A 5 1.28 -9.03 10.21
CA GLU A 5 1.33 -10.13 9.24
C GLU A 5 1.32 -9.59 7.81
N GLU A 6 2.07 -10.24 6.92
CA GLU A 6 2.05 -9.94 5.49
C GLU A 6 0.75 -10.39 4.85
N LEU A 7 0.19 -9.55 4.00
CA LEU A 7 -1.12 -9.76 3.41
C LEU A 7 -1.00 -10.19 1.95
N ASP A 8 -1.78 -11.21 1.59
CA ASP A 8 -2.00 -11.55 0.20
C ASP A 8 -2.98 -10.58 -0.49
N ARG A 9 -3.10 -10.71 -1.82
CA ARG A 9 -3.97 -9.87 -2.65
C ARG A 9 -5.43 -9.91 -2.23
N THR A 10 -5.91 -11.06 -1.77
CA THR A 10 -7.30 -11.28 -1.35
C THR A 10 -7.57 -10.57 -0.03
N ALA A 11 -6.64 -10.66 0.92
CA ALA A 11 -6.71 -9.97 2.20
C ALA A 11 -6.66 -8.45 2.03
N VAL A 12 -5.85 -7.95 1.09
CA VAL A 12 -5.80 -6.51 0.73
C VAL A 12 -7.16 -6.03 0.20
N ARG A 13 -7.76 -6.75 -0.75
CA ARG A 13 -9.09 -6.41 -1.31
C ARG A 13 -10.19 -6.38 -0.26
N LYS A 14 -10.14 -7.25 0.75
CA LYS A 14 -11.12 -7.28 1.84
C LYS A 14 -10.97 -6.11 2.81
N ARG A 15 -9.75 -5.58 2.97
CA ARG A 15 -9.44 -4.53 3.96
C ARG A 15 -9.52 -3.11 3.41
N LEU A 16 -9.25 -2.94 2.13
CA LEU A 16 -9.20 -1.63 1.48
C LEU A 16 -10.41 -1.44 0.56
N LYS A 17 -10.80 -0.18 0.38
CA LYS A 17 -11.80 0.17 -0.64
C LYS A 17 -11.27 -0.13 -2.05
N PRO A 18 -12.14 -0.48 -3.03
CA PRO A 18 -11.72 -0.94 -4.35
C PRO A 18 -10.66 -0.05 -5.03
N GLU A 19 -10.88 1.27 -5.05
CA GLU A 19 -9.96 2.25 -5.65
C GLU A 19 -8.55 2.23 -5.01
N VAL A 20 -8.49 2.12 -3.68
CA VAL A 20 -7.22 2.06 -2.94
C VAL A 20 -6.57 0.69 -3.10
N SER A 21 -7.36 -0.38 -3.07
CA SER A 21 -6.89 -1.74 -3.24
C SER A 21 -6.24 -1.93 -4.62
N GLY A 22 -6.79 -1.33 -5.68
CA GLY A 22 -6.22 -1.40 -7.02
C GLY A 22 -4.78 -0.89 -7.06
N VAL A 23 -4.54 0.28 -6.49
CA VAL A 23 -3.19 0.87 -6.42
C VAL A 23 -2.23 0.03 -5.57
N VAL A 24 -2.71 -0.51 -4.44
CA VAL A 24 -1.86 -1.35 -3.58
C VAL A 24 -1.51 -2.67 -4.26
N LEU A 25 -2.42 -3.26 -5.03
CA LEU A 25 -2.15 -4.46 -5.81
C LEU A 25 -1.13 -4.21 -6.93
N GLU A 26 -1.24 -3.08 -7.64
CA GLU A 26 -0.22 -2.65 -8.61
C GLU A 26 1.16 -2.54 -7.95
N ALA A 27 1.23 -2.00 -6.73
CA ALA A 27 2.48 -1.95 -5.97
C ALA A 27 3.02 -3.36 -5.63
N MET A 28 2.14 -4.28 -5.24
CA MET A 28 2.52 -5.67 -4.95
C MET A 28 3.10 -6.36 -6.19
N ASP A 29 2.54 -6.10 -7.38
CA ASP A 29 3.08 -6.62 -8.65
C ASP A 29 4.50 -6.12 -8.94
N GLN A 30 4.88 -4.96 -8.39
CA GLN A 30 6.23 -4.40 -8.47
C GLN A 30 7.11 -4.76 -7.26
N GLY A 31 6.69 -5.73 -6.46
CA GLY A 31 7.47 -6.30 -5.36
C GLY A 31 7.31 -5.57 -4.02
N TRP A 32 6.37 -4.64 -3.89
CA TRP A 32 6.06 -4.04 -2.58
C TRP A 32 5.41 -5.06 -1.66
N ARG A 33 5.90 -5.12 -0.42
CA ARG A 33 5.31 -5.98 0.61
C ARG A 33 4.26 -5.21 1.39
N VAL A 34 3.13 -5.83 1.66
CA VAL A 34 1.98 -5.21 2.35
C VAL A 34 1.75 -5.94 3.65
N LYS A 35 1.71 -5.21 4.78
CA LYS A 35 1.43 -5.79 6.09
C LYS A 35 0.18 -5.22 6.72
N ALA A 36 -0.46 -6.01 7.57
CA ALA A 36 -1.56 -5.60 8.42
C ALA A 36 -1.16 -4.44 9.34
N LEU A 37 -1.92 -3.34 9.33
CA LEU A 37 -1.75 -2.27 10.32
C LEU A 37 -3.11 -1.70 10.75
N GLY A 38 -3.60 -2.17 11.90
CA GLY A 38 -4.92 -1.76 12.41
C GLY A 38 -6.03 -2.04 11.40
N HIS A 39 -6.85 -1.03 11.11
CA HIS A 39 -7.91 -1.08 10.09
C HIS A 39 -7.40 -0.89 8.65
N GLY A 40 -6.11 -0.63 8.47
CA GLY A 40 -5.48 -0.40 7.18
C GLY A 40 -4.34 -1.36 6.90
N VAL A 41 -3.40 -0.89 6.09
CA VAL A 41 -2.19 -1.65 5.74
C VAL A 41 -0.96 -0.76 5.78
N LYS A 42 0.23 -1.37 5.86
CA LYS A 42 1.52 -0.69 5.73
C LYS A 42 2.29 -1.29 4.56
N LEU A 43 2.75 -0.43 3.66
CA LEU A 43 3.54 -0.82 2.50
C LEU A 43 5.03 -0.69 2.81
N PHE A 44 5.80 -1.65 2.33
CA PHE A 44 7.25 -1.74 2.48
C PHE A 44 7.90 -1.74 1.11
N CYS A 45 8.79 -0.78 0.89
CA CYS A 45 9.47 -0.64 -0.38
C CYS A 45 10.46 -1.78 -0.62
N PRO A 46 10.52 -2.35 -1.83
CA PRO A 46 11.50 -3.39 -2.17
C PRO A 46 12.92 -2.87 -2.37
N CYS A 47 13.12 -1.54 -2.49
CA CYS A 47 14.40 -0.99 -2.91
C CYS A 47 15.45 -0.80 -1.81
N VAL A 48 15.11 -0.98 -0.53
CA VAL A 48 16.02 -0.88 0.64
C VAL A 48 16.98 0.33 0.58
N GLN A 49 16.56 1.44 -0.03
CA GLN A 49 17.30 2.70 0.01
C GLN A 49 16.74 3.55 1.16
N PRO A 50 17.58 4.32 1.86
CA PRO A 50 17.15 5.12 3.02
C PRO A 50 15.99 6.09 2.71
N ASP A 51 15.89 6.56 1.46
CA ASP A 51 14.81 7.47 1.02
C ASP A 51 13.54 6.78 0.48
N HIS A 52 13.58 5.47 0.26
CA HIS A 52 12.43 4.69 -0.17
C HIS A 52 11.79 3.99 1.04
N GLY A 53 11.10 4.79 1.84
CA GLY A 53 10.54 4.38 3.12
C GLY A 53 9.30 3.49 3.05
N THR A 54 8.77 3.18 4.24
CA THR A 54 7.47 2.52 4.45
C THR A 54 6.39 3.56 4.70
N PHE A 55 5.15 3.32 4.30
CA PHE A 55 4.04 4.22 4.63
C PHE A 55 2.74 3.45 4.88
N SER A 56 1.86 4.06 5.67
CA SER A 56 0.56 3.50 6.04
C SER A 56 -0.54 3.99 5.11
N VAL A 57 -1.48 3.09 4.82
CA VAL A 57 -2.68 3.31 4.00
C VAL A 57 -3.90 3.02 4.83
N SER A 58 -4.84 3.97 4.85
CA SER A 58 -6.08 3.81 5.61
C SER A 58 -7.03 2.86 4.89
N GLY A 59 -7.65 1.92 5.62
CA GLY A 59 -8.73 1.09 5.10
C GLY A 59 -10.10 1.77 5.05
N THR A 60 -10.28 2.82 5.86
CA THR A 60 -11.52 3.61 5.94
C THR A 60 -11.26 5.11 5.68
N PRO A 61 -10.73 5.49 4.50
CA PRO A 61 -10.51 6.89 4.17
C PRO A 61 -11.86 7.60 3.94
N LYS A 62 -11.95 8.88 4.32
CA LYS A 62 -13.12 9.73 4.04
C LYS A 62 -13.38 9.89 2.53
N SER A 63 -12.33 9.88 1.72
CA SER A 63 -12.39 9.87 0.25
C SER A 63 -11.41 8.82 -0.29
N PRO A 64 -11.92 7.67 -0.77
CA PRO A 64 -11.06 6.60 -1.29
C PRO A 64 -10.26 7.01 -2.53
N THR A 65 -10.83 7.81 -3.43
CA THR A 65 -10.13 8.37 -4.59
C THR A 65 -8.92 9.23 -4.21
N ASN A 66 -9.08 10.12 -3.21
CA ASN A 66 -7.98 10.97 -2.76
C ASN A 66 -6.88 10.16 -2.06
N GLU A 67 -7.26 9.16 -1.26
CA GLU A 67 -6.29 8.24 -0.66
C GLU A 67 -5.54 7.45 -1.75
N ALA A 68 -6.24 6.93 -2.76
CA ALA A 68 -5.62 6.23 -3.89
C ALA A 68 -4.60 7.13 -4.62
N ARG A 69 -4.94 8.40 -4.87
CA ARG A 69 -4.02 9.39 -5.48
C ARG A 69 -2.79 9.64 -4.59
N ARG A 70 -2.99 9.78 -3.27
CA ARG A 70 -1.91 9.92 -2.29
C ARG A 70 -0.99 8.71 -2.30
N VAL A 71 -1.56 7.50 -2.31
CA VAL A 71 -0.81 6.24 -2.38
C VAL A 71 0.01 6.18 -3.67
N ARG A 72 -0.57 6.47 -4.84
CA ARG A 72 0.18 6.56 -6.10
C ARG A 72 1.36 7.53 -6.02
N LYS A 73 1.16 8.72 -5.46
CA LYS A 73 2.22 9.73 -5.28
C LYS A 73 3.34 9.25 -4.34
N MET A 74 2.99 8.52 -3.29
CA MET A 74 3.99 7.94 -2.38
C MET A 74 4.79 6.83 -3.06
N LEU A 75 4.10 5.99 -3.82
CA LEU A 75 4.71 4.90 -4.55
C LEU A 75 5.64 5.41 -5.65
N SER A 76 5.25 6.44 -6.41
CA SER A 76 6.06 7.04 -7.49
C SER A 76 7.38 7.66 -7.02
N ARG A 77 7.60 7.78 -5.70
CA ARG A 77 8.91 8.15 -5.15
C ARG A 77 9.92 7.00 -5.27
N CYS A 78 9.45 5.77 -5.42
CA CYS A 78 10.29 4.61 -5.68
C CYS A 78 10.54 4.49 -7.20
N PRO A 79 11.79 4.36 -7.65
CA PRO A 79 12.14 4.27 -9.07
C PRO A 79 11.62 2.98 -9.73
N LYS A 80 11.30 1.95 -8.95
CA LYS A 80 10.63 0.74 -9.46
C LYS A 80 9.12 0.93 -9.65
N PHE A 81 8.55 2.00 -9.10
CA PHE A 81 7.13 2.26 -9.23
C PHE A 81 6.84 3.17 -10.41
N GLY A 82 6.62 2.54 -11.58
CA GLY A 82 6.30 3.23 -12.83
C GLY A 82 7.36 3.13 -13.93
N SER A 83 8.39 2.28 -13.77
CA SER A 83 9.28 1.85 -14.86
C SER A 83 8.75 0.62 -15.58
#